data_AF-A0AAX3SXS2-F1
#
_entry.id   AF-A0AAX3SXS2-F1
#
_cell.length_a   1.000
_cell.length_b   1.000
_cell.length_c   1.000
_cell.angle_alpha   90.00
_cell.angle_beta   90.00
_cell.angle_gamma   90.00
#
_symmetry.space_group_name_H-M   'P 1'
#
loop_
_entity.id
_entity.type
_entity.pdbx_description
1 polymer ?
#
loop_
_entity_poly.entity_id
_entity_poly.type
_entity_poly.pdbx_seq_one_letter_code
_entity_poly.pdbx_strand_id
1 'polypeptide(L)' 'MKKQTKLYKQRLEFLVNVIHQCLSIKIPLFLLRKVLKQLLKKENIDLQILTEKEFLILNEKLRDKFLNIKSEND' A
#
# COMPACT_ATOMS: atom_id res chain seq x y z
N MET A 1 14.88 -18.24 -2.20
CA MET A 1 14.16 -16.95 -2.03
C MET A 1 13.60 -16.53 -3.38
N LYS A 2 12.27 -16.44 -3.56
CA LYS A 2 11.69 -15.88 -4.80
C LYS A 2 12.21 -14.43 -4.95
N LYS A 3 13.00 -14.16 -6.00
CA LYS A 3 13.47 -12.79 -6.29
C LYS A 3 12.22 -11.91 -6.51
N GLN A 4 12.09 -10.83 -5.75
CA GLN A 4 11.04 -9.84 -6.01
C GLN A 4 11.28 -9.22 -7.38
N THR A 5 10.27 -9.22 -8.24
CA THR A 5 10.37 -8.63 -9.57
C THR A 5 10.46 -7.11 -9.48
N LYS A 6 11.00 -6.48 -10.53
CA LYS A 6 11.07 -5.01 -10.63
C LYS A 6 9.69 -4.37 -10.45
N LEU A 7 8.67 -5.00 -11.05
CA LEU A 7 7.26 -4.58 -10.97
C LEU A 7 6.73 -4.55 -9.53
N TYR A 8 7.03 -5.60 -8.73
CA TYR A 8 6.63 -5.63 -7.32
C TYR A 8 7.15 -4.43 -6.54
N LYS A 9 8.44 -4.12 -6.70
CA LYS A 9 9.08 -3.03 -5.97
C LYS A 9 8.45 -1.69 -6.35
N GLN A 10 8.23 -1.46 -7.65
CA GLN A 10 7.59 -0.25 -8.16
C GLN A 10 6.16 -0.09 -7.61
N ARG A 11 5.32 -1.14 -7.71
CA ARG A 11 3.95 -1.11 -7.20
C ARG A 11 3.88 -0.91 -5.69
N LEU A 12 4.77 -1.57 -4.94
CA LEU A 12 4.85 -1.40 -3.49
C LEU A 12 5.26 0.03 -3.10
N GLU A 13 6.25 0.59 -3.79
CA GLU A 13 6.73 1.95 -3.52
C GLU A 13 5.67 3.00 -3.87
N PHE A 14 4.93 2.80 -4.96
CA PHE A 14 3.77 3.62 -5.30
C PHE A 14 2.72 3.64 -4.18
N LEU A 15 2.30 2.46 -3.71
CA LEU A 15 1.30 2.36 -2.64
C LEU A 15 1.78 2.99 -1.33
N VAL A 16 3.06 2.81 -0.97
CA VAL A 16 3.65 3.46 0.23
C VAL A 16 3.57 4.98 0.11
N ASN A 17 3.88 5.54 -1.06
CA ASN A 17 3.82 6.98 -1.28
C ASN A 17 2.39 7.53 -1.20
N VAL A 18 1.41 6.83 -1.78
CA VAL A 18 -0.01 7.22 -1.68
C VAL A 18 -0.46 7.27 -0.22
N ILE A 19 -0.14 6.23 0.55
CA ILE A 19 -0.50 6.17 1.97
C ILE A 19 0.22 7.28 2.76
N HIS A 20 1.51 7.49 2.50
CA HIS A 20 2.29 8.55 3.15
C HIS A 20 1.73 9.94 2.87
N GLN A 21 1.21 10.20 1.67
CA GLN A 21 0.54 11.46 1.33
C GLN A 21 -0.84 11.61 2.00
N CYS A 22 -1.54 10.50 2.26
CA CYS A 22 -2.86 10.52 2.89
C CYS A 22 -2.77 10.69 4.42
N LEU A 23 -1.71 10.18 5.03
CA LEU A 23 -1.47 10.30 6.47
C LEU A 23 -0.95 11.70 6.81
N SER A 24 -1.68 12.41 7.67
CA SER A 24 -1.23 13.70 8.22
C SER A 24 0.00 13.54 9.15
N ILE A 25 0.18 12.33 9.67
CA ILE A 25 1.24 11.98 10.62
C ILE A 25 2.50 11.60 9.84
N LYS A 26 3.65 12.18 10.22
CA LYS A 26 4.97 11.84 9.67
C LYS A 26 5.41 10.43 10.11
N ILE A 27 4.81 9.41 9.51
CA ILE A 27 5.20 8.01 9.73
C ILE A 27 6.40 7.70 8.82
N PRO A 28 7.49 7.12 9.35
CA PRO A 28 8.64 6.75 8.54
C PRO A 28 8.27 5.79 7.40
N LEU A 29 8.76 6.06 6.19
CA LEU A 29 8.47 5.26 4.99
C LEU A 29 8.85 3.77 5.16
N PHE A 30 9.92 3.47 5.91
CA PHE A 30 10.33 2.08 6.15
C PHE A 30 9.28 1.30 6.98
N LEU A 31 8.62 1.98 7.92
CA LEU A 31 7.55 1.42 8.75
C LEU A 31 6.29 1.18 7.90
N LEU A 32 5.88 2.18 7.11
CA LEU A 32 4.78 2.04 6.14
C LEU A 32 5.00 0.86 5.19
N ARG A 33 6.23 0.73 4.66
CA ARG A 33 6.59 -0.37 3.78
C ARG A 33 6.48 -1.74 4.47
N LYS A 34 6.83 -1.84 5.75
CA LYS A 34 6.74 -3.09 6.53
C LYS A 34 5.28 -3.45 6.80
N VAL A 35 4.48 -2.49 7.24
CA VAL A 35 3.04 -2.66 7.51
C VAL A 35 2.29 -3.04 6.25
N LEU A 36 2.54 -2.33 5.14
CA LEU A 36 1.89 -2.64 3.86
C LEU A 36 2.24 -4.05 3.37
N LYS A 37 3.51 -4.46 3.47
CA LYS A 37 3.90 -5.85 3.16
C LYS A 37 3.16 -6.88 4.01
N GLN A 38 3.01 -6.62 5.31
CA GLN A 38 2.27 -7.51 6.20
C GLN A 38 0.79 -7.58 5.84
N LEU A 39 0.18 -6.44 5.52
CA LEU A 39 -1.23 -6.35 5.12
C LEU A 39 -1.47 -7.12 3.81
N LEU A 40 -0.64 -6.89 2.79
CA LEU A 40 -0.71 -7.63 1.53
C LEU A 40 -0.56 -9.14 1.73
N LYS A 41 0.34 -9.57 2.62
CA LYS A 41 0.50 -10.99 2.97
C LYS A 41 -0.73 -11.54 3.69
N LYS A 42 -1.33 -10.77 4.60
CA LYS A 42 -2.53 -11.18 5.36
C LYS A 42 -3.75 -11.34 4.45
N GLU A 43 -3.91 -10.44 3.49
CA GLU A 43 -5.00 -10.48 2.50
C GLU A 43 -4.69 -11.38 1.29
N ASN A 44 -3.55 -12.08 1.31
CA ASN A 44 -3.08 -12.94 0.23
C ASN A 44 -3.01 -12.24 -1.14
N ILE A 45 -2.65 -10.97 -1.14
CA ILE A 45 -2.54 -10.12 -2.32
C ILE A 45 -1.09 -10.15 -2.81
N ASP A 46 -0.89 -10.64 -4.04
CA ASP A 46 0.41 -10.57 -4.70
C ASP A 46 0.42 -9.45 -5.76
N LEU A 47 1.16 -8.38 -5.47
CA LEU A 47 1.30 -7.24 -6.38
C LEU A 47 1.96 -7.59 -7.72
N GLN A 48 2.60 -8.74 -7.86
CA GLN A 48 3.22 -9.16 -9.13
C GLN A 48 2.20 -9.67 -10.14
N ILE A 49 1.12 -10.29 -9.66
CA ILE A 49 0.15 -10.97 -10.51
C ILE A 49 -1.10 -10.12 -10.76
N LEU A 50 -1.32 -9.07 -9.96
CA LEU A 50 -2.44 -8.15 -10.18
C LEU A 50 -2.38 -7.54 -11.59
N THR A 51 -3.53 -7.51 -12.25
CA THR A 51 -3.73 -6.67 -13.43
C THR A 51 -3.73 -5.19 -13.03
N GLU A 52 -3.58 -4.31 -14.01
CA GLU A 52 -3.57 -2.86 -13.76
C GLU A 52 -4.88 -2.36 -13.14
N LYS A 53 -6.03 -2.90 -13.59
CA LYS A 53 -7.34 -2.59 -13.01
C LYS A 53 -7.43 -3.02 -11.53
N GLU A 54 -7.01 -4.23 -11.21
CA GLU A 54 -7.05 -4.70 -9.81
C GLU A 54 -6.09 -3.91 -8.92
N PHE A 55 -4.95 -3.49 -9.47
CA PHE A 55 -4.01 -2.61 -8.76
C PHE A 55 -4.61 -1.23 -8.47
N LEU A 56 -5.35 -0.64 -9.43
CA LEU A 56 -6.06 0.63 -9.21
C LEU A 56 -7.15 0.49 -8.14
N ILE A 57 -7.94 -0.58 -8.19
CA ILE A 57 -8.97 -0.86 -7.16
C ILE A 57 -8.33 -1.01 -5.77
N LEU A 58 -7.20 -1.72 -5.68
CA LEU A 58 -6.45 -1.84 -4.42
C LEU A 58 -5.98 -0.49 -3.91
N ASN A 59 -5.48 0.36 -4.80
CA ASN A 59 -5.01 1.70 -4.47
C ASN A 59 -6.14 2.59 -3.91
N GLU A 60 -7.31 2.59 -4.56
CA GLU A 60 -8.48 3.33 -4.07
C GLU A 60 -8.92 2.82 -2.69
N LYS A 61 -9.04 1.49 -2.51
CA LYS A 61 -9.40 0.90 -1.22
C LYS A 61 -8.42 1.28 -0.10
N LEU A 62 -7.12 1.28 -0.39
CA LEU A 62 -6.12 1.73 0.57
C LEU A 62 -6.29 3.20 0.88
N ARG A 63 -6.45 4.05 -0.14
CA ARG A 63 -6.65 5.48 0.01
C ARG A 63 -7.87 5.80 0.88
N ASP A 64 -9.02 5.20 0.60
CA ASP A 64 -10.25 5.38 1.38
C ASP A 64 -10.08 4.90 2.82
N LYS A 65 -9.43 3.75 3.03
CA LYS A 65 -9.16 3.24 4.38
C LYS A 65 -8.31 4.20 5.20
N PHE A 66 -7.26 4.78 4.62
CA PHE A 66 -6.38 5.72 5.32
C PHE A 66 -6.95 7.13 5.42
N LEU A 67 -7.80 7.56 4.48
CA LEU A 67 -8.55 8.81 4.57
C LEU A 67 -9.66 8.72 5.63
N ASN A 68 -10.40 7.62 5.74
CA ASN A 68 -11.43 7.45 6.77
C ASN A 68 -10.83 7.44 8.18
N ILE A 69 -9.66 6.83 8.36
CA ILE A 69 -8.90 6.93 9.62
C ILE A 69 -8.56 8.38 9.96
N LYS A 70 -8.35 9.25 8.96
CA LYS A 70 -8.12 10.68 9.18
C LYS A 70 -9.41 11.39 9.63
N SER A 71 -10.56 11.07 9.02
CA SER A 71 -11.85 11.68 9.37
C SER A 71 -12.43 11.23 10.71
N GLU A 72 -12.13 10.01 11.18
CA GLU A 72 -12.58 9.56 12.52
C GLU A 72 -11.72 10.13 13.67
N ASN A 73 -10.58 10.76 13.37
CA ASN A 73 -9.69 11.36 14.37
C ASN A 73 -9.76 12.90 14.40
N ASP A 74 -10.71 13.51 13.68
CA ASP A 74 -11.07 14.93 13.75
C ASP A 74 -12.35 15.07 14.61
#